data_AF-A0A9C6TZ31-F1
#
_entry.id   AF-A0A9C6TZ31-F1
#
_cell.length_a   1.000
_cell.length_b   1.000
_cell.length_c   1.000
_cell.angle_alpha   90.00
_cell.angle_beta   90.00
_cell.angle_gamma   90.00
#
_symmetry.space_group_name_H-M   'P 1'
#
loop_
_entity.id
_entity.type
_entity.pdbx_description
1 polymer ?
#
loop_
_entity_poly.entity_id
_entity_poly.type
_entity_poly.pdbx_seq_one_letter_code
_entity_poly.pdbx_strand_id
1 'polypeptide(L)' 'MQGNLMNNGSHDTSNDIQKLQQELQDIKEQTMCPVCLDRLKNMIFMCGHGTCQMCGDQMSECPICRKPVEKRILLYH' A
#
# COMPACT_ATOMS: atom_id res chain seq x y z
N MET A 1 -17.13 42.47 32.80
CA MET A 1 -16.30 42.18 31.60
C MET A 1 -15.76 40.76 31.76
N GLN A 2 -16.54 39.74 31.38
CA GLN A 2 -16.11 38.35 31.44
C GLN A 2 -15.17 38.10 30.26
N GLY A 3 -13.90 37.86 30.55
CA GLY A 3 -12.91 37.49 29.55
C GLY A 3 -13.20 36.06 29.08
N ASN A 4 -13.53 35.90 27.81
CA ASN A 4 -13.63 34.60 27.17
C ASN A 4 -12.24 33.95 27.16
N LEU A 5 -12.08 32.89 27.96
CA LEU A 5 -10.98 31.94 27.83
C LEU A 5 -11.26 31.11 26.56
N MET A 6 -10.65 31.49 25.44
CA MET A 6 -10.61 30.64 24.26
C MET A 6 -9.64 29.49 24.56
N ASN A 7 -10.19 28.30 24.79
CA ASN A 7 -9.42 27.06 24.91
C ASN A 7 -8.80 26.76 23.54
N ASN A 8 -7.53 27.11 23.38
CA ASN A 8 -6.76 26.76 22.20
C ASN A 8 -6.45 25.26 22.31
N GLY A 9 -7.28 24.44 21.69
CA GLY A 9 -7.16 22.99 21.69
C GLY A 9 -5.72 22.61 21.41
N SER A 10 -5.10 21.94 22.38
CA SER A 10 -3.85 21.22 22.20
C SER A 10 -4.09 20.14 21.16
N HIS A 11 -4.01 20.51 19.88
CA HIS A 11 -3.82 19.58 18.79
C HIS A 11 -2.51 18.87 19.11
N ASP A 12 -2.61 17.61 19.48
CA ASP A 12 -1.47 16.79 19.82
C ASP A 12 -0.75 16.46 18.52
N THR A 13 0.11 17.38 18.07
CA THR A 13 0.93 17.27 16.86
C THR A 13 1.70 15.95 16.83
N SER A 14 2.03 15.39 18.00
CA SER A 14 2.69 14.09 18.10
C SER A 14 1.79 12.95 17.59
N ASN A 15 0.51 12.95 17.94
CA ASN A 15 -0.44 11.93 17.47
C ASN A 15 -0.71 12.05 15.97
N ASP A 16 -0.77 13.27 15.44
CA ASP A 16 -0.99 13.49 14.01
C ASP A 16 0.21 13.03 13.18
N ILE A 17 1.43 13.31 13.64
CA ILE A 17 2.67 12.81 13.03
C ILE A 17 2.68 11.27 13.03
N GLN A 18 2.31 10.63 14.14
CA GLN A 18 2.25 9.16 14.23
C GLN A 18 1.23 8.57 13.24
N LYS A 19 0.05 9.17 13.11
CA LYS A 19 -0.97 8.71 12.15
C LYS A 19 -0.49 8.83 10.71
N LEU A 20 0.11 9.96 10.34
CA LEU A 20 0.64 10.17 8.99
C LEU A 20 1.78 9.18 8.67
N GLN A 21 2.65 8.91 9.65
CA GLN A 21 3.70 7.90 9.50
C GLN A 21 3.11 6.50 9.27
N GLN A 22 2.06 6.13 9.99
CA GLN A 22 1.39 4.85 9.79
C GLN A 22 0.73 4.76 8.41
N GLU A 23 0.04 5.81 7.96
CA GLU A 23 -0.61 5.83 6.65
C GLU A 23 0.41 5.70 5.51
N LEU A 24 1.56 6.40 5.62
CA LEU A 24 2.66 6.25 4.67
C LEU A 24 3.21 4.82 4.64
N GLN A 25 3.34 4.19 5.79
CA GLN A 25 3.81 2.81 5.91
C GLN A 25 2.80 1.84 5.27
N ASP A 26 1.51 2.02 5.54
CA ASP A 26 0.43 1.19 4.99
C ASP A 26 0.38 1.29 3.46
N ILE A 27 0.48 2.52 2.91
CA ILE A 27 0.54 2.75 1.46
C ILE A 27 1.76 2.03 0.85
N LYS A 28 2.91 2.11 1.51
CA LYS A 28 4.13 1.44 1.04
C LYS A 28 3.93 -0.08 0.99
N GLU A 29 3.40 -0.68 2.05
CA GLU A 29 3.14 -2.13 2.10
C GLU A 29 2.10 -2.57 1.06
N GLN A 30 1.05 -1.79 0.87
CA GLN A 30 0.01 -2.07 -0.12
C GLN A 30 0.50 -1.96 -1.56
N THR A 31 1.53 -1.16 -1.83
CA THR A 31 2.06 -0.94 -3.18
C THR A 31 3.28 -1.81 -3.51
N MET A 32 3.95 -2.39 -2.50
CA MET A 32 5.11 -3.26 -2.69
C MET A 32 4.75 -4.68 -3.15
N CYS A 33 5.60 -5.27 -3.99
CA CYS A 33 5.44 -6.65 -4.44
C CYS A 33 5.53 -7.61 -3.25
N PRO A 34 4.52 -8.47 -3.03
CA PRO A 34 4.47 -9.35 -1.86
C PRO A 34 5.48 -10.51 -1.95
N VAL A 35 6.20 -10.64 -3.07
CA VAL A 35 7.16 -11.72 -3.31
C VAL A 35 8.57 -11.27 -2.96
N CYS A 36 9.03 -10.15 -3.52
CA CYS A 36 10.39 -9.66 -3.29
C CYS A 36 10.48 -8.58 -2.21
N LEU A 37 9.38 -7.93 -1.85
CA LEU A 37 9.32 -6.79 -0.91
C LEU A 37 10.26 -5.62 -1.27
N ASP A 38 10.65 -5.53 -2.54
CA ASP A 38 11.69 -4.61 -3.03
C ASP A 38 11.13 -3.66 -4.11
N ARG A 39 10.32 -4.19 -5.03
CA ARG A 39 9.76 -3.42 -6.16
C ARG A 39 8.28 -3.16 -5.97
N LEU A 40 7.78 -2.07 -6.55
CA LEU A 40 6.34 -1.80 -6.59
C LEU A 40 5.61 -2.80 -7.49
N LYS A 41 4.32 -2.99 -7.19
CA LYS A 41 3.40 -3.76 -8.03
C LYS A 41 3.19 -3.01 -9.35
N ASN A 42 3.58 -3.61 -10.46
CA ASN A 42 3.34 -3.09 -11.82
C ASN A 42 2.79 -4.18 -12.76
N MET A 43 2.32 -5.29 -12.20
CA MET A 43 1.65 -6.37 -12.93
C MET A 43 0.47 -6.89 -12.12
N ILE A 44 -0.66 -7.13 -12.77
CA ILE A 44 -1.85 -7.77 -12.19
C ILE A 44 -2.15 -9.08 -12.94
N PHE A 45 -2.46 -10.14 -12.19
CA PHE A 45 -2.98 -11.39 -12.73
C PHE A 45 -4.49 -11.29 -12.98
N MET A 46 -5.05 -12.14 -13.85
CA MET A 46 -6.51 -12.16 -14.12
C MET A 46 -7.38 -12.38 -12.86
N CYS A 47 -6.82 -12.94 -11.78
CA CYS A 47 -7.50 -13.07 -10.50
C CYS A 47 -7.56 -11.77 -9.66
N GLY A 48 -7.00 -10.66 -10.14
CA GLY A 48 -7.03 -9.33 -9.51
C GLY A 48 -5.84 -9.00 -8.61
N HIS A 49 -4.98 -9.97 -8.31
CA HIS A 49 -3.83 -9.77 -7.41
C HIS A 49 -2.57 -9.35 -8.17
N GLY A 50 -1.76 -8.48 -7.56
CA GLY A 50 -0.60 -7.86 -8.20
C GLY A 50 0.76 -8.23 -7.62
N THR A 51 1.76 -8.22 -8.49
CA THR A 51 3.19 -8.40 -8.18
C THR A 51 4.03 -7.41 -9.00
N CYS A 52 5.34 -7.33 -8.76
CA CYS A 52 6.23 -6.70 -9.73
C CYS A 52 6.44 -7.66 -10.92
N GLN A 53 6.70 -7.12 -12.10
CA GLN A 53 6.87 -7.88 -13.34
C GLN A 53 7.94 -8.98 -13.21
N MET A 54 9.11 -8.65 -12.65
CA MET A 54 10.20 -9.62 -12.46
C MET A 54 9.79 -10.85 -11.66
N CYS A 55 8.92 -10.69 -10.66
CA CYS A 55 8.41 -11.82 -9.88
C CYS A 55 7.25 -12.50 -10.62
N GLY A 56 6.31 -11.73 -11.17
CA GLY A 56 5.11 -12.27 -11.82
C GLY A 56 5.37 -13.07 -13.08
N ASP A 57 6.47 -12.80 -13.80
CA ASP A 57 6.90 -13.55 -14.98
C ASP A 57 7.34 -14.99 -14.64
N GLN A 58 7.82 -15.23 -13.42
CA GLN A 58 8.30 -16.55 -12.96
C GLN A 58 7.20 -17.40 -12.30
N MET A 59 5.98 -16.86 -12.15
CA MET A 59 4.91 -17.48 -11.39
C MET A 59 3.92 -18.21 -12.31
N SER A 60 3.63 -19.49 -12.01
CA SER A 60 2.54 -20.25 -12.65
C SER A 60 1.20 -20.07 -11.93
N GLU A 61 1.23 -19.71 -10.64
CA GLU A 61 0.06 -19.50 -9.78
C GLU A 61 0.18 -18.17 -9.04
N CYS A 62 -0.95 -17.56 -8.70
CA CYS A 62 -0.97 -16.35 -7.90
C CYS A 62 -0.46 -16.63 -6.46
N PRO A 63 0.53 -15.88 -5.95
CA PRO A 63 1.08 -16.11 -4.60
C PRO A 63 0.09 -15.76 -3.48
N ILE A 64 -1.00 -15.04 -3.79
CA ILE A 64 -1.99 -14.59 -2.80
C ILE A 64 -3.19 -15.55 -2.73
N CYS A 65 -3.75 -15.95 -3.87
CA CYS A 65 -4.96 -16.79 -3.90
C CYS A 65 -4.78 -18.17 -4.55
N ARG A 66 -3.56 -18.51 -4.99
CA ARG A 66 -3.17 -19.80 -5.59
C ARG A 66 -3.93 -20.20 -6.85
N LYS A 67 -4.71 -19.28 -7.45
CA LYS A 67 -5.32 -19.51 -8.77
C LYS A 67 -4.23 -19.57 -9.85
N PRO A 68 -4.34 -20.47 -10.85
CA PRO A 68 -3.45 -20.48 -12.00
C PRO A 68 -3.40 -19.13 -12.72
N VAL A 69 -2.23 -18.73 -13.22
CA VAL A 69 -2.06 -17.46 -13.94
C VAL A 69 -2.51 -17.63 -15.39
N GLU A 70 -3.72 -17.16 -15.70
CA GLU A 70 -4.26 -17.19 -17.06
C GLU A 70 -3.73 -16.05 -17.95
N LYS A 71 -3.67 -14.84 -17.39
CA LYS A 71 -3.20 -13.62 -18.07
C LYS A 71 -2.45 -12.72 -17.09
N ARG A 72 -1.49 -11.96 -17.63
CA ARG A 72 -0.70 -10.92 -16.95
C ARG A 72 -0.98 -9.59 -17.62
N ILE A 73 -1.31 -8.57 -16.84
CA ILE A 73 -1.57 -7.21 -17.31
C ILE A 73 -0.51 -6.31 -16.71
N LEU A 74 0.29 -5.65 -17.54
CA LEU A 74 1.26 -4.65 -17.09
C LEU A 74 0.54 -3.32 -16.83
N LEU A 75 0.86 -2.71 -15.69
CA LEU A 75 0.38 -1.38 -15.32
C LEU A 75 1.45 -0.36 -15.68
N TYR A 76 1.03 0.71 -16.34
CA TYR A 76 1.84 1.89 -16.60
C TYR A 76 1.20 3.04 -15.83
N HIS A 77 2.02 3.74 -15.04
CA HIS A 77 1.63 4.94 -14.30
C HIS A 77 1.95 6.19 -15.10
#